data_AF-A0A914M5M6-F1
#
_entry.id   AF-A0A914M5M6-F1
#
_cell.length_a   1.000
_cell.length_b   1.000
_cell.length_c   1.000
_cell.angle_alpha   90.00
_cell.angle_beta   90.00
_cell.angle_gamma   90.00
#
_symmetry.space_group_name_H-M   'P 1'
#
loop_
_entity.id
_entity.type
_entity.pdbx_description
1 polymer ?
#
loop_
_entity_poly.entity_id
_entity_poly.type
_entity_poly.pdbx_seq_one_letter_code
_entity_poly.pdbx_strand_id
1 'polypeptide(L)' 'MEFPWEIIKQAHSLGLMNTMIPEKYGGPGCGNLETALIIEALAYGCSAIQLAIMGPSLALAPLLFGWD' A
#
# COMPACT_ATOMS: atom_id res chain seq x y z
N MET A 1 17.89 -14.93 -3.07
CA MET A 1 16.52 -14.45 -3.35
C MET A 1 16.61 -12.93 -3.37
N GLU A 2 16.12 -12.29 -4.41
CA GLU A 2 16.24 -10.84 -4.62
C GLU A 2 14.91 -10.15 -4.33
N PHE A 3 14.95 -8.96 -3.74
CA PHE A 3 13.75 -8.17 -3.51
C PHE A 3 13.27 -7.53 -4.83
N PRO A 4 11.97 -7.52 -5.15
CA PRO A 4 11.47 -7.12 -6.46
C PRO A 4 11.40 -5.59 -6.66
N TRP A 5 12.53 -4.90 -6.52
CA TRP A 5 12.62 -3.43 -6.52
C TRP A 5 11.99 -2.76 -7.73
N GLU A 6 12.14 -3.35 -8.91
CA GLU A 6 11.57 -2.77 -10.14
C GLU A 6 10.04 -2.77 -10.10
N ILE A 7 9.41 -3.83 -9.56
CA ILE A 7 7.96 -3.89 -9.36
C ILE A 7 7.53 -2.87 -8.31
N ILE A 8 8.28 -2.76 -7.19
CA ILE A 8 7.94 -1.82 -6.12
C ILE A 8 8.00 -0.37 -6.59
N LYS A 9 9.03 0.02 -7.36
CA LYS A 9 9.14 1.37 -7.92
C LYS A 9 7.99 1.68 -8.87
N GLN A 10 7.57 0.71 -9.68
CA GLN A 10 6.41 0.88 -10.56
C GLN A 10 5.12 1.04 -9.74
N ALA A 11 4.87 0.17 -8.76
CA ALA A 11 3.70 0.25 -7.89
C ALA A 11 3.64 1.59 -7.13
N HIS A 12 4.79 2.10 -6.65
CA HIS A 12 4.90 3.41 -6.04
C HIS A 12 4.51 4.54 -7.02
N SER A 13 5.05 4.51 -8.26
CA SER A 13 4.72 5.52 -9.28
C SER A 13 3.24 5.52 -9.70
N LEU A 14 2.54 4.40 -9.53
CA LEU A 14 1.12 4.24 -9.82
C LEU A 14 0.22 4.58 -8.63
N GLY A 15 0.79 4.94 -7.47
CA GLY A 15 0.01 5.25 -6.26
C GLY A 15 -0.57 4.01 -5.55
N LEU A 16 -0.04 2.81 -5.82
CA LEU A 16 -0.50 1.54 -5.21
C LEU A 16 0.17 1.24 -3.87
N MET A 17 0.96 2.17 -3.34
CA MET A 17 1.61 2.05 -2.03
C MET A 17 1.05 3.11 -1.09
N ASN A 18 0.92 2.76 0.19
CA ASN A 18 0.49 3.70 1.23
C ASN A 18 -0.81 4.46 0.87
N THR A 19 -1.78 3.71 0.31
CA THR A 19 -3.00 4.23 -0.32
C THR A 19 -3.84 5.14 0.59
N MET A 20 -3.77 4.94 1.91
CA MET A 20 -4.51 5.71 2.90
C MET A 20 -3.84 7.04 3.29
N ILE A 21 -2.64 7.36 2.78
CA ILE A 21 -2.03 8.68 3.06
C ILE A 21 -2.96 9.77 2.50
N PRO A 22 -3.37 10.75 3.32
CA PRO A 22 -4.23 11.84 2.87
C PRO A 22 -3.66 12.64 1.69
N GLU A 23 -4.52 13.09 0.77
CA GLU A 23 -4.13 13.90 -0.40
C GLU A 23 -3.36 15.17 -0.03
N LYS A 24 -3.67 15.79 1.12
CA LYS A 24 -2.94 16.97 1.64
C LYS A 24 -1.44 16.71 1.89
N TYR A 25 -1.02 15.45 1.97
CA TYR A 25 0.38 15.03 2.09
C TYR A 25 0.91 14.41 0.78
N GLY A 26 0.17 14.52 -0.32
CA GLY A 26 0.53 13.97 -1.63
C GLY A 26 0.25 12.47 -1.78
N GLY A 27 -0.55 11.88 -0.88
CA GLY A 27 -0.93 10.48 -0.96
C GLY A 27 -2.25 10.21 -1.71
N PRO A 28 -2.62 8.94 -1.93
CA PRO A 28 -3.78 8.58 -2.73
C PRO A 28 -5.16 8.80 -2.05
N GLY A 29 -5.20 9.07 -0.74
CA GLY A 29 -6.43 9.42 -0.03
C GLY A 29 -7.50 8.32 0.04
N CYS A 30 -7.16 7.06 -0.22
CA CYS A 30 -8.11 5.95 -0.22
C CYS A 30 -8.68 5.67 1.17
N GLY A 31 -9.95 5.24 1.22
CA GLY A 31 -10.57 4.69 2.41
C GLY A 31 -10.24 3.21 2.63
N ASN A 32 -10.83 2.64 3.68
CA ASN A 32 -10.63 1.23 4.04
C ASN A 32 -11.16 0.28 2.96
N LEU A 33 -12.31 0.59 2.35
CA LEU A 33 -12.92 -0.27 1.34
C LEU A 33 -12.09 -0.29 0.05
N GLU A 34 -11.68 0.87 -0.43
CA GLU A 34 -10.84 0.98 -1.63
C GLU A 34 -9.49 0.29 -1.41
N THR A 35 -8.88 0.50 -0.24
CA THR A 35 -7.62 -0.16 0.13
C THR A 35 -7.78 -1.68 0.22
N ALA A 36 -8.89 -2.18 0.77
CA ALA A 36 -9.18 -3.61 0.83
C ALA A 36 -9.31 -4.22 -0.56
N LEU A 37 -10.02 -3.56 -1.49
CA LEU A 37 -10.16 -4.01 -2.87
C LEU A 37 -8.83 -4.03 -3.62
N ILE A 38 -7.96 -3.03 -3.41
CA ILE A 38 -6.60 -3.00 -3.99
C ILE A 38 -5.78 -4.19 -3.46
N ILE A 39 -5.82 -4.43 -2.15
CA ILE A 39 -5.12 -5.55 -1.51
C ILE A 39 -5.62 -6.89 -2.06
N GLU A 40 -6.94 -7.08 -2.16
CA GLU A 40 -7.55 -8.31 -2.68
C GLU A 40 -7.12 -8.58 -4.13
N ALA A 41 -7.19 -7.56 -5.00
CA ALA A 41 -6.80 -7.68 -6.41
C ALA A 41 -5.31 -8.03 -6.57
N LEU A 42 -4.42 -7.40 -5.79
CA LEU A 42 -2.99 -7.71 -5.81
C LEU A 42 -2.70 -9.11 -5.24
N ALA A 43 -3.38 -9.49 -4.15
CA ALA A 43 -3.21 -10.78 -3.49
C ALA A 43 -3.68 -11.95 -4.36
N TYR A 44 -4.74 -11.75 -5.16
CA TYR A 44 -5.19 -12.72 -6.15
C TYR A 44 -4.09 -13.10 -7.15
N GLY A 45 -3.28 -12.11 -7.56
CA GLY A 45 -2.14 -12.35 -8.43
C GLY A 45 -0.97 -13.03 -7.70
N CYS A 46 -0.52 -12.44 -6.58
CA CYS A 46 0.54 -13.01 -5.76
C CYS A 46 0.58 -12.35 -4.36
N SER A 47 0.34 -13.13 -3.31
CA SER A 47 0.37 -12.63 -1.94
C SER A 47 1.74 -12.09 -1.51
N ALA A 48 2.84 -12.63 -2.04
CA ALA A 48 4.19 -12.14 -1.71
C ALA A 48 4.47 -10.77 -2.34
N ILE A 49 4.09 -10.56 -3.61
CA ILE A 49 4.23 -9.25 -4.27
C ILE A 49 3.28 -8.23 -3.65
N GLN A 50 2.03 -8.63 -3.38
CA GLN A 50 1.09 -7.79 -2.66
C GLN A 50 1.66 -7.32 -1.32
N LEU A 51 2.21 -8.22 -0.52
CA LEU A 51 2.80 -7.85 0.76
C LEU A 51 4.03 -6.95 0.60
N ALA A 52 4.84 -7.15 -0.42
CA ALA A 52 5.98 -6.27 -0.70
C ALA A 52 5.53 -4.84 -1.08
N ILE A 53 4.40 -4.69 -1.77
CA ILE A 53 3.81 -3.38 -2.14
C ILE A 53 3.10 -2.74 -0.94
N MET A 54 2.24 -3.48 -0.25
CA MET A 54 1.29 -2.93 0.72
C MET A 54 1.70 -3.10 2.19
N GLY A 55 2.65 -4.00 2.47
CA GLY A 55 3.22 -4.19 3.80
C GLY A 55 3.75 -2.90 4.46
N PRO A 56 4.44 -2.00 3.73
CA PRO A 56 4.86 -0.71 4.27
C PRO A 56 3.73 0.15 4.86
N SER A 57 2.50 0.01 4.37
CA SER A 57 1.33 0.73 4.91
C SER A 57 1.06 0.39 6.39
N LEU A 58 1.46 -0.79 6.86
CA LEU A 58 1.32 -1.16 8.28
C LEU A 58 2.18 -0.27 9.18
N ALA A 59 3.33 0.20 8.71
CA ALA A 59 4.18 1.12 9.47
C ALA A 59 3.53 2.51 9.62
N LEU A 60 2.56 2.86 8.76
CA LEU A 60 1.81 4.11 8.82
C LEU A 60 0.56 4.03 9.70
N ALA A 61 0.04 2.83 9.97
CA ALA A 61 -1.16 2.63 10.78
C ALA A 61 -1.16 3.44 12.10
N PRO A 62 -0.10 3.43 12.94
CA PRO A 62 -0.08 4.23 14.16
C PRO A 62 -0.13 5.75 13.93
N LEU A 63 0.38 6.24 12.80
CA LEU A 63 0.31 7.66 12.45
C LEU A 63 -1.09 8.07 11.98
N LEU A 64 -1.80 7.17 11.31
CA LEU A 64 -3.13 7.44 10.75
C LEU A 64 -4.25 7.28 11.78
N PHE A 65 -4.13 6.27 12.66
CA PHE A 65 -5.20 5.90 13.59
C PHE A 65 -4.90 6.24 15.04
N GLY A 66 -3.66 6.62 15.37
CA GLY A 66 -3.22 6.83 16.74
C GLY A 66 -2.84 5.53 17.45
N TRP A 67 -2.59 5.63 18.76
CA TRP A 67 -2.17 4.53 19.64
C TRP A 67 -3.14 4.31 20.81
N ASP A 68 -4.32 4.93 20.76
CA ASP A 68 -5.35 4.86 21.81
C ASP A 68 -6.16 3.57 21.75
#